data_AF-A0A937QIW0-F1
#
_entry.id   AF-A0A937QIW0-F1
#
_cell.length_a   1.000
_cell.length_b   1.000
_cell.length_c   1.000
_cell.angle_alpha   90.00
_cell.angle_beta   90.00
_cell.angle_gamma   90.00
#
_symmetry.space_group_name_H-M   'P 1'
#
loop_
_entity.id
_entity.type
_entity.pdbx_description
1 polymer ?
#
loop_
_entity_poly.entity_id
_entity_poly.type
_entity_poly.pdbx_seq_one_letter_code
_entity_poly.pdbx_strand_id
1 'polypeptide(L)'
;MRLQVFFRLVVLVVIFGFADMVSAQKVSVEEFTLPNGMQFLLVPRTDQPNVVSAGWVARVGSVNERPGITGISHFFEHMMFKGTNTIGTRNPDKDRTFRVEQKKVRDQMNQLVLSEQYERYRNGEIDDPWDSVNDTPRLKSLRTKLDTLIRAQQGRGKAGPATATIVKDEFDQVYTKAGGSGMNAFTSYDLTCYFITVPSNKLELWAWMESDRLNDSVFREFYSERDVVHEERRLRTDSTPTGRFQEQFNSMFWASCGYAWPVIGWPSD
;
A
#
# COMPACT_ATOMS: atom_id res chain seq x y z
N MET A 1 4.85 -14.89 70.12
CA MET A 1 4.79 -13.65 69.32
C MET A 1 6.18 -13.18 68.84
N ARG A 2 7.04 -14.09 68.33
CA ARG A 2 8.40 -13.75 67.83
C ARG A 2 8.87 -14.60 66.63
N LEU A 3 7.97 -15.26 65.91
CA LEU A 3 8.31 -16.12 64.77
C LEU A 3 7.58 -15.80 63.45
N GLN A 4 6.68 -14.81 63.45
CA GLN A 4 5.99 -14.35 62.22
C GLN A 4 6.59 -13.10 61.58
N VAL A 5 7.55 -12.45 62.25
CA VAL A 5 8.20 -11.21 61.75
C VAL A 5 9.38 -11.53 60.83
N PHE A 6 10.05 -12.68 61.01
CA PHE A 6 11.22 -13.04 60.20
C PHE A 6 10.86 -13.47 58.77
N PHE A 7 9.67 -14.06 58.57
CA PHE A 7 9.23 -14.51 57.23
C PHE A 7 8.74 -13.34 56.34
N ARG A 8 8.38 -12.20 56.92
CA ARG A 8 7.99 -10.99 56.16
C ARG A 8 9.18 -10.15 55.70
N LEU A 9 10.36 -10.31 56.31
CA LEU A 9 11.56 -9.55 55.92
C LEU A 9 12.31 -10.19 54.74
N VAL A 10 12.25 -11.51 54.59
CA VAL A 10 12.92 -12.22 53.49
C VAL A 10 12.18 -12.04 52.15
N VAL A 11 10.84 -11.92 52.19
CA VAL A 11 10.04 -11.65 50.98
C VAL A 11 10.23 -10.20 50.47
N LEU A 12 10.55 -9.26 51.35
CA LEU A 12 10.73 -7.84 50.97
C LEU A 12 12.10 -7.55 50.34
N VAL A 13 13.12 -8.38 50.63
CA VAL A 13 14.45 -8.29 49.99
C VAL A 13 14.46 -8.95 48.60
N VAL A 14 13.62 -9.95 48.36
CA VAL A 14 13.50 -10.60 47.03
C VAL A 14 12.77 -9.71 46.02
N ILE A 15 11.91 -8.79 46.46
CA ILE A 15 11.20 -7.85 45.57
C ILE A 15 12.09 -6.67 45.14
N PHE A 16 13.14 -6.33 45.89
CA PHE A 16 14.06 -5.23 45.55
C PHE A 16 15.33 -5.66 44.80
N GLY A 17 15.55 -6.97 44.61
CA GLY A 17 16.75 -7.52 43.97
C GLY A 17 16.69 -7.68 42.45
N PHE A 18 15.56 -7.38 41.81
CA PHE A 18 15.39 -7.45 40.35
C PHE A 18 15.28 -6.06 39.70
N ALA A 19 15.92 -5.05 40.29
CA ALA A 19 16.18 -3.78 39.62
C ALA A 19 17.50 -3.84 38.81
N ASP A 20 17.85 -5.01 38.27
CA ASP A 20 18.86 -5.08 37.22
C ASP A 20 18.24 -4.49 35.95
N MET A 21 18.54 -3.21 35.76
CA MET A 21 18.74 -2.53 34.50
C MET A 21 18.11 -3.25 33.29
N VAL A 22 16.86 -2.90 33.00
CA VAL A 22 16.45 -2.82 31.59
C VAL A 22 17.30 -1.72 30.99
N SER A 23 18.53 -2.06 30.60
CA SER A 23 19.33 -1.24 29.73
C SER A 23 18.60 -1.29 28.40
N ALA A 24 17.70 -0.33 28.18
CA ALA A 24 17.18 -0.06 26.85
C ALA A 24 18.42 0.03 25.94
N GLN A 25 18.47 -0.82 24.92
CA GLN A 25 19.60 -0.87 24.00
C GLN A 25 19.79 0.55 23.46
N LYS A 26 20.84 1.25 23.91
CA LYS A 26 21.14 2.60 23.45
C LYS A 26 21.66 2.47 22.03
N VAL A 27 20.75 2.50 21.07
CA VAL A 27 21.08 2.54 19.64
C VAL A 27 21.57 3.95 19.35
N SER A 28 22.83 4.09 18.98
CA SER A 28 23.37 5.36 18.50
C SER A 28 22.80 5.63 17.11
N VAL A 29 21.91 6.61 16.99
CA VAL A 29 21.30 7.03 15.73
C VAL A 29 21.95 8.31 15.26
N GLU A 30 22.39 8.33 14.01
CA GLU A 30 22.80 9.54 13.32
C GLU A 30 21.59 10.09 12.56
N GLU A 31 21.16 11.30 12.90
CA GLU A 31 19.99 11.94 12.29
C GLU A 31 20.43 13.08 11.36
N PHE A 32 19.82 13.15 10.18
CA PHE A 32 19.95 14.31 9.30
C PHE A 32 18.65 14.57 8.54
N THR A 33 18.44 15.83 8.18
CA THR A 33 17.24 16.28 7.45
C THR A 33 17.66 16.83 6.10
N LEU A 34 17.07 16.32 5.03
CA LEU A 34 17.30 16.80 3.68
C LEU A 34 16.62 18.16 3.45
N PRO A 35 17.04 18.95 2.43
CA PRO A 35 16.42 20.25 2.12
C PRO A 35 14.91 20.19 1.82
N ASN A 36 14.39 19.04 1.38
CA ASN A 36 12.96 18.81 1.14
C ASN A 36 12.18 18.42 2.41
N GLY A 37 12.82 18.39 3.58
CA GLY A 37 12.21 18.04 4.86
C GLY A 37 12.21 16.55 5.21
N MET A 38 12.70 15.67 4.33
CA MET A 38 12.80 14.24 4.63
C MET A 38 13.85 13.98 5.71
N GLN A 39 13.45 13.33 6.80
CA GLN A 39 14.34 12.93 7.89
C GLN A 39 14.92 11.55 7.62
N PHE A 40 16.24 11.42 7.74
CA PHE A 40 16.96 10.17 7.69
C PHE A 40 17.48 9.81 9.09
N LEU A 41 17.28 8.54 9.44
CA LEU A 41 17.80 7.93 10.66
C LEU A 41 18.77 6.84 10.25
N LEU A 42 20.06 7.05 10.47
CA LEU A 42 21.11 6.10 10.14
C LEU A 42 21.60 5.41 11.41
N VAL A 43 21.71 4.09 11.36
CA VAL A 43 22.24 3.27 12.46
C VAL A 43 23.41 2.45 11.92
N PRO A 44 24.66 2.93 12.06
CA PRO A 44 25.83 2.16 11.66
C PRO A 44 25.95 0.87 12.49
N ARG A 45 26.08 -0.27 11.80
CA ARG A 45 26.22 -1.60 12.40
C ARG A 45 27.52 -2.25 11.97
N THR A 46 28.55 -2.17 12.81
CA THR A 46 29.86 -2.79 12.52
C THR A 46 29.86 -4.32 12.69
N ASP A 47 28.86 -4.86 13.40
CA ASP A 47 28.63 -6.29 13.61
C ASP A 47 27.97 -6.97 12.39
N GLN A 48 27.36 -6.20 11.48
CA GLN A 48 26.72 -6.69 10.26
C GLN A 48 27.15 -5.88 9.02
N PRO A 49 28.45 -5.83 8.67
CA PRO A 49 28.97 -4.90 7.67
C PRO A 49 28.57 -5.23 6.22
N ASN A 50 28.03 -6.42 5.97
CA ASN A 50 27.76 -6.93 4.63
C ASN A 50 26.35 -6.60 4.12
N VAL A 51 25.47 -6.08 4.98
CA VAL A 51 24.06 -5.83 4.66
C VAL A 51 23.61 -4.47 5.18
N VAL A 52 22.61 -3.91 4.53
CA VAL A 52 21.91 -2.71 4.96
C VAL A 52 20.41 -2.99 4.88
N SER A 53 19.72 -2.89 6.01
CA SER A 53 18.25 -2.83 6.04
C SER A 53 17.84 -1.36 5.93
N ALA A 54 17.08 -1.05 4.88
CA ALA A 54 16.69 0.31 4.56
C ALA A 54 15.21 0.36 4.22
N GLY A 55 14.62 1.53 4.42
CA GLY A 55 13.19 1.75 4.21
C GLY A 55 12.83 3.19 4.47
N TRP A 56 11.58 3.53 4.16
CA TRP A 56 11.02 4.84 4.46
C TRP A 56 9.58 4.69 4.94
N VAL A 57 9.15 5.67 5.72
CA VAL A 57 7.84 5.71 6.34
C VAL A 57 7.15 6.99 5.93
N ALA A 58 5.99 6.86 5.29
CA ALA A 58 5.04 7.96 5.16
C ALA A 58 4.18 8.01 6.43
N ARG A 59 4.09 9.19 7.06
CA ARG A 59 3.17 9.45 8.18
C ARG A 59 1.74 9.69 7.68
N VAL A 60 1.25 8.73 6.90
CA VAL A 60 -0.09 8.69 6.33
C VAL A 60 -0.56 7.24 6.40
N GLY A 61 -1.77 7.03 6.89
CA GLY A 61 -2.43 5.73 6.91
C GLY A 61 -3.94 5.89 6.79
N SER A 62 -4.70 4.84 7.13
CA SER A 62 -6.16 4.88 6.94
C SER A 62 -6.88 5.94 7.77
N VAL A 63 -6.28 6.42 8.87
CA VAL A 63 -6.85 7.50 9.68
C VAL A 63 -7.00 8.82 8.90
N ASN A 64 -6.22 8.98 7.83
CA ASN A 64 -6.24 10.18 6.98
C ASN A 64 -7.28 10.10 5.85
N GLU A 65 -8.03 9.00 5.76
CA GLU A 65 -9.01 8.75 4.72
C GLU A 65 -10.39 9.32 5.08
N ARG A 66 -11.33 9.19 4.13
CA ARG A 66 -12.73 9.63 4.28
C ARG A 66 -13.65 8.70 3.50
N PRO A 67 -14.97 8.70 3.79
CA PRO A 67 -15.93 7.91 3.03
C PRO A 67 -15.83 8.15 1.53
N GLY A 68 -15.90 7.07 0.75
CA GLY A 68 -15.75 7.05 -0.70
C GLY A 68 -14.31 6.95 -1.20
N ILE A 69 -13.31 6.88 -0.31
CA ILE A 69 -11.91 6.56 -0.64
C ILE A 69 -11.24 5.70 0.44
N THR A 70 -12.01 4.96 1.24
CA THR A 70 -11.40 4.11 2.29
C THR A 70 -10.55 3.00 1.68
N GLY A 71 -9.45 2.65 2.33
CA GLY A 71 -8.45 1.71 1.84
C GLY A 71 -7.50 2.29 0.79
N ILE A 72 -7.62 3.55 0.38
CA ILE A 72 -6.77 4.14 -0.66
C ILE A 72 -5.29 4.18 -0.26
N SER A 73 -4.95 4.32 1.02
CA SER A 73 -3.56 4.34 1.49
C SER A 73 -2.92 2.97 1.34
N HIS A 74 -3.65 1.92 1.72
CA HIS A 74 -3.24 0.53 1.50
C HIS A 74 -3.19 0.20 0.01
N PHE A 75 -4.17 0.65 -0.78
CA PHE A 75 -4.13 0.41 -2.21
C PHE A 75 -2.98 1.17 -2.89
N PHE A 76 -2.70 2.41 -2.48
CA PHE A 76 -1.54 3.18 -2.92
C PHE A 76 -0.23 2.45 -2.59
N GLU A 77 -0.14 1.78 -1.45
CA GLU A 77 0.97 0.90 -1.10
C GLU A 77 1.29 -0.10 -2.21
N HIS A 78 0.27 -0.83 -2.66
CA HIS A 78 0.39 -1.79 -3.75
C HIS A 78 0.79 -1.12 -5.07
N MET A 79 0.17 0.03 -5.37
CA MET A 79 0.41 0.74 -6.62
C MET A 79 1.85 1.27 -6.73
N MET A 80 2.52 1.55 -5.60
CA MET A 80 3.91 1.99 -5.57
C MET A 80 4.92 0.90 -5.99
N PHE A 81 4.49 -0.37 -6.09
CA PHE A 81 5.32 -1.44 -6.66
C PHE A 81 5.16 -1.60 -8.18
N LYS A 82 4.22 -0.88 -8.81
CA LYS A 82 3.91 -1.00 -10.25
C LYS A 82 4.87 -0.21 -11.15
N GLY A 83 5.93 0.30 -10.55
CA GLY A 83 7.06 0.93 -11.22
C GLY A 83 6.90 2.44 -11.38
N THR A 84 7.73 2.98 -12.26
CA THR A 84 7.92 4.41 -12.51
C THR A 84 7.97 4.66 -14.01
N ASN A 85 8.37 5.86 -14.44
CA ASN A 85 8.69 6.08 -15.86
C ASN A 85 9.98 5.37 -16.29
N THR A 86 10.83 4.96 -15.35
CA THR A 86 12.12 4.30 -15.60
C THR A 86 12.05 2.79 -15.40
N ILE A 87 11.27 2.33 -14.42
CA ILE A 87 11.15 0.92 -14.00
C ILE A 87 9.72 0.42 -14.25
N GLY A 88 9.55 -0.83 -14.66
CA GLY A 88 8.25 -1.46 -14.92
C GLY A 88 7.74 -1.20 -16.34
N THR A 89 8.58 -0.70 -17.25
CA THR A 89 8.18 -0.43 -18.63
C THR A 89 9.28 -0.69 -19.67
N ARG A 90 8.88 -1.24 -20.82
CA ARG A 90 9.75 -1.44 -22.00
C ARG A 90 9.89 -0.19 -22.87
N ASN A 91 8.89 0.70 -22.80
CA ASN A 91 8.82 1.90 -23.62
C ASN A 91 7.98 2.95 -22.88
N PRO A 92 8.63 3.89 -22.17
CA PRO A 92 7.94 4.91 -21.37
C PRO A 92 6.98 5.79 -22.17
N ASP A 93 7.33 6.18 -23.40
CA ASP A 93 6.51 7.06 -24.24
C ASP A 93 5.22 6.38 -24.71
N LYS A 94 5.34 5.11 -25.12
CA LYS A 94 4.18 4.30 -25.51
C LYS A 94 3.30 3.96 -24.31
N ASP A 95 3.91 3.67 -23.16
CA ASP A 95 3.18 3.46 -21.89
C ASP A 95 2.40 4.73 -21.50
N ARG A 96 3.04 5.90 -21.58
CA ARG A 96 2.38 7.20 -21.34
C ARG A 96 1.20 7.41 -22.27
N THR A 97 1.34 7.07 -23.54
CA THR A 97 0.25 7.18 -24.53
C THR A 97 -0.94 6.30 -24.13
N PHE A 98 -0.71 5.03 -23.77
CA PHE A 98 -1.78 4.17 -23.26
C PHE A 98 -2.46 4.75 -22.02
N ARG A 99 -1.69 5.26 -21.06
CA ARG A 99 -2.24 5.85 -19.83
C ARG A 99 -3.09 7.09 -20.11
N VAL A 100 -2.66 7.95 -21.02
CA VAL A 100 -3.45 9.14 -21.43
C VAL A 100 -4.76 8.71 -22.08
N GLU A 101 -4.74 7.74 -23.00
CA GLU A 101 -5.96 7.25 -23.66
C GLU A 101 -6.89 6.53 -22.68
N GLN A 102 -6.36 5.70 -21.78
CA GLN A 102 -7.15 5.07 -20.71
C GLN A 102 -7.78 6.12 -19.81
N LYS A 103 -7.03 7.16 -19.42
CA LYS A 103 -7.57 8.27 -18.61
C LYS A 103 -8.75 8.95 -19.31
N LYS A 104 -8.60 9.30 -20.60
CA LYS A 104 -9.70 9.92 -21.37
C LYS A 104 -10.97 9.05 -21.36
N VAL A 105 -10.83 7.74 -21.56
CA VAL A 105 -11.98 6.81 -21.53
C VAL A 105 -12.58 6.73 -20.14
N ARG A 106 -11.76 6.66 -19.07
CA ARG A 106 -12.23 6.68 -17.68
C ARG A 106 -12.96 7.96 -17.32
N ASP A 107 -12.43 9.12 -17.72
CA ASP A 107 -13.06 10.41 -17.46
C ASP A 107 -14.44 10.47 -18.13
N GLN A 108 -14.57 9.97 -19.37
CA GLN A 108 -15.86 9.86 -20.07
C GLN A 108 -16.82 8.89 -19.37
N MET A 109 -16.34 7.75 -18.91
CA MET A 109 -17.15 6.79 -18.14
C MET A 109 -17.66 7.43 -16.85
N ASN A 110 -16.78 8.05 -16.08
CA ASN A 110 -17.14 8.71 -14.82
C ASN A 110 -18.16 9.82 -15.05
N GLN A 111 -17.99 10.63 -16.10
CA GLN A 111 -18.96 11.66 -16.46
C GLN A 111 -20.34 11.07 -16.71
N LEU A 112 -20.44 10.01 -17.53
CA LEU A 112 -21.71 9.36 -17.85
C LEU A 112 -22.35 8.67 -16.65
N VAL A 113 -21.54 8.05 -15.79
CA VAL A 113 -22.06 7.46 -14.56
C VAL A 113 -22.66 8.56 -13.69
N LEU A 114 -21.90 9.63 -13.43
CA LEU A 114 -22.33 10.74 -12.57
C LEU A 114 -23.53 11.53 -13.14
N SER A 115 -23.67 11.63 -14.46
CA SER A 115 -24.78 12.37 -15.08
C SER A 115 -26.00 11.51 -15.40
N GLU A 116 -25.82 10.37 -16.06
CA GLU A 116 -26.93 9.54 -16.57
C GLU A 116 -27.28 8.41 -15.58
N GLN A 117 -26.29 7.61 -15.14
CA GLN A 117 -26.58 6.47 -14.28
C GLN A 117 -27.11 6.89 -12.91
N TYR A 118 -26.55 7.93 -12.30
CA TYR A 118 -27.03 8.43 -11.02
C TYR A 118 -28.45 9.02 -11.10
N GLU A 119 -28.85 9.58 -12.25
CA GLU A 119 -30.24 10.01 -12.46
C GLU A 119 -31.18 8.80 -12.52
N ARG A 120 -30.82 7.77 -13.29
CA ARG A 120 -31.56 6.50 -13.37
C ARG A 120 -31.67 5.81 -12.01
N TYR A 121 -30.59 5.82 -11.22
CA TYR A 121 -30.56 5.30 -9.85
C TYR A 121 -31.52 6.07 -8.93
N ARG A 122 -31.49 7.40 -8.95
CA ARG A 122 -32.42 8.24 -8.16
C ARG A 122 -33.88 8.05 -8.57
N ASN A 123 -34.13 7.74 -9.84
CA ASN A 123 -35.46 7.43 -10.35
C ASN A 123 -35.90 5.98 -10.04
N GLY A 124 -35.04 5.15 -9.46
CA GLY A 124 -35.33 3.75 -9.12
C GLY A 124 -35.32 2.80 -10.32
N GLU A 125 -34.76 3.20 -11.46
CA GLU A 125 -34.66 2.36 -12.66
C GLU A 125 -33.57 1.29 -12.56
N ILE A 126 -32.55 1.56 -11.74
CA ILE A 126 -31.38 0.69 -11.50
C ILE A 126 -31.04 0.70 -10.00
N ASP A 127 -30.37 -0.34 -9.54
CA ASP A 127 -29.97 -0.55 -8.14
C ASP A 127 -28.54 -0.10 -7.82
N ASP A 128 -27.64 -0.11 -8.82
CA ASP A 128 -26.27 0.38 -8.70
C ASP A 128 -25.82 1.11 -9.99
N PRO A 129 -25.45 2.40 -9.93
CA PRO A 129 -24.97 3.15 -11.08
C PRO A 129 -23.60 2.67 -11.62
N TRP A 130 -22.81 1.95 -10.81
CA TRP A 130 -21.48 1.46 -11.15
C TRP A 130 -21.45 0.00 -11.64
N ASP A 131 -22.53 -0.76 -11.42
CA ASP A 131 -22.64 -2.13 -11.93
C ASP A 131 -22.76 -2.16 -13.46
N SER A 132 -21.89 -2.96 -14.07
CA SER A 132 -21.87 -3.22 -15.51
C SER A 132 -23.17 -3.81 -16.07
N VAL A 133 -23.97 -4.51 -15.25
CA VAL A 133 -25.29 -5.04 -15.65
C VAL A 133 -26.22 -3.90 -16.07
N ASN A 134 -26.12 -2.76 -15.37
CA ASN A 134 -26.95 -1.57 -15.55
C ASN A 134 -26.42 -0.60 -16.61
N ASP A 135 -25.27 -0.89 -17.23
CA ASP A 135 -24.63 0.00 -18.18
C ASP A 135 -25.54 0.30 -19.40
N THR A 136 -25.60 1.58 -19.77
CA THR A 136 -26.14 2.00 -21.06
C THR A 136 -25.30 1.44 -22.22
N PRO A 137 -25.83 1.35 -23.46
CA PRO A 137 -25.04 0.91 -24.62
C PRO A 137 -23.74 1.70 -24.80
N ARG A 138 -23.76 2.99 -24.47
CA ARG A 138 -22.59 3.88 -24.51
C ARG A 138 -21.56 3.50 -23.45
N LEU A 139 -21.98 3.25 -22.20
CA LEU A 139 -21.07 2.79 -21.14
C LEU A 139 -20.46 1.43 -21.45
N LYS A 140 -21.25 0.47 -21.96
CA LYS A 140 -20.74 -0.85 -22.39
C LYS A 140 -19.64 -0.71 -23.45
N SER A 141 -19.83 0.18 -24.42
CA SER A 141 -18.83 0.49 -25.44
C SER A 141 -17.55 1.07 -24.85
N LEU A 142 -17.66 2.03 -23.92
CA LEU A 142 -16.49 2.62 -23.26
C LEU A 142 -15.73 1.61 -22.39
N ARG A 143 -16.42 0.74 -21.64
CA ARG A 143 -15.78 -0.34 -20.88
C ARG A 143 -15.02 -1.30 -21.79
N THR A 144 -15.60 -1.67 -22.92
CA THR A 144 -14.93 -2.54 -23.90
C THR A 144 -13.71 -1.86 -24.50
N LYS A 145 -13.80 -0.55 -24.79
CA LYS A 145 -12.65 0.24 -25.26
C LYS A 145 -11.54 0.30 -24.19
N LEU A 146 -11.90 0.51 -22.93
CA LEU A 146 -10.95 0.54 -21.82
C LEU A 146 -10.25 -0.83 -21.64
N ASP A 147 -11.01 -1.92 -21.62
CA ASP A 147 -10.46 -3.29 -21.53
C ASP A 147 -9.52 -3.59 -22.71
N THR A 148 -9.90 -3.17 -23.92
CA THR A 148 -9.04 -3.32 -25.10
C THR A 148 -7.71 -2.57 -24.94
N LEU A 149 -7.73 -1.34 -24.43
CA LEU A 149 -6.52 -0.55 -24.17
C LEU A 149 -5.64 -1.16 -23.08
N ILE A 150 -6.24 -1.64 -21.99
CA ILE A 150 -5.51 -2.31 -20.89
C ILE A 150 -4.85 -3.59 -21.40
N ARG A 151 -5.60 -4.43 -22.12
CA ARG A 151 -5.08 -5.67 -22.69
C ARG A 151 -3.94 -5.38 -23.67
N ALA A 152 -4.08 -4.40 -24.55
CA ALA A 152 -3.02 -4.00 -25.46
C ALA A 152 -1.76 -3.52 -24.72
N GLN A 153 -1.90 -2.69 -23.67
CA GLN A 153 -0.77 -2.24 -22.85
C GLN A 153 -0.03 -3.43 -22.20
N GLN A 154 -0.76 -4.47 -21.80
CA GLN A 154 -0.25 -5.72 -21.24
C GLN A 154 0.26 -6.71 -22.30
N GLY A 155 0.15 -6.40 -23.60
CA GLY A 155 0.52 -7.30 -24.69
C GLY A 155 -0.47 -8.46 -24.93
N ARG A 156 -1.70 -8.32 -24.44
CA ARG A 156 -2.79 -9.30 -24.56
C ARG A 156 -3.80 -8.89 -25.64
N GLY A 157 -4.71 -9.80 -25.99
CA GLY A 157 -5.76 -9.56 -26.97
C GLY A 157 -5.25 -9.51 -28.41
N LYS A 158 -6.02 -8.87 -29.31
CA LYS A 158 -5.71 -8.80 -30.75
C LYS A 158 -4.41 -8.06 -31.08
N ALA A 159 -3.97 -7.18 -30.19
CA ALA A 159 -2.76 -6.37 -30.38
C ALA A 159 -1.47 -7.17 -30.16
N GLY A 160 -1.54 -8.29 -29.42
CA GLY A 160 -0.43 -9.21 -29.21
C GLY A 160 0.76 -8.63 -28.43
N PRO A 161 1.83 -9.43 -28.25
CA PRO A 161 2.96 -9.09 -27.38
C PRO A 161 3.78 -7.89 -27.85
N ALA A 162 3.70 -7.52 -29.13
CA ALA A 162 4.40 -6.35 -29.70
C ALA A 162 3.88 -5.00 -29.14
N THR A 163 2.69 -5.00 -28.54
CA THR A 163 2.14 -3.81 -27.88
C THR A 163 2.44 -3.74 -26.38
N ALA A 164 3.00 -4.81 -25.80
CA ALA A 164 3.34 -4.87 -24.39
C ALA A 164 4.31 -3.75 -24.01
N THR A 165 3.89 -2.91 -23.09
CA THR A 165 4.74 -1.88 -22.49
C THR A 165 5.05 -2.17 -21.04
N ILE A 166 4.25 -2.98 -20.35
CA ILE A 166 4.45 -3.32 -18.93
C ILE A 166 5.46 -4.45 -18.78
N VAL A 167 6.42 -4.27 -17.87
CA VAL A 167 7.30 -5.35 -17.40
C VAL A 167 6.84 -5.73 -16.00
N LYS A 168 6.33 -6.95 -15.86
CA LYS A 168 5.81 -7.44 -14.58
C LYS A 168 6.93 -7.62 -13.56
N ASP A 169 6.67 -7.16 -12.35
CA ASP A 169 7.51 -7.35 -11.17
C ASP A 169 8.95 -6.86 -11.36
N GLU A 170 9.19 -5.90 -12.26
CA GLU A 170 10.54 -5.43 -12.56
C GLU A 170 11.18 -4.75 -11.36
N PHE A 171 10.39 -4.04 -10.55
CA PHE A 171 10.87 -3.38 -9.33
C PHE A 171 11.46 -4.39 -8.35
N ASP A 172 10.75 -5.50 -8.08
CA ASP A 172 11.26 -6.61 -7.26
C ASP A 172 12.49 -7.26 -7.92
N GLN A 173 12.40 -7.56 -9.22
CA GLN A 173 13.48 -8.24 -9.93
C GLN A 173 14.79 -7.47 -9.91
N VAL A 174 14.77 -6.14 -9.98
CA VAL A 174 16.00 -5.32 -9.90
C VAL A 174 16.68 -5.53 -8.56
N TYR A 175 15.94 -5.47 -7.46
CA TYR A 175 16.49 -5.73 -6.13
C TYR A 175 16.95 -7.18 -5.97
N THR A 176 16.10 -8.14 -6.32
CA THR A 176 16.40 -9.57 -6.17
C THR A 176 17.64 -9.97 -6.97
N LYS A 177 17.78 -9.49 -8.23
CA LYS A 177 18.99 -9.72 -9.04
C LYS A 177 20.24 -9.04 -8.47
N ALA A 178 20.08 -7.94 -7.74
CA ALA A 178 21.17 -7.25 -7.04
C ALA A 178 21.54 -7.87 -5.69
N GLY A 179 20.86 -8.95 -5.26
CA GLY A 179 21.07 -9.63 -3.97
C GLY A 179 20.23 -9.07 -2.83
N GLY A 180 19.24 -8.21 -3.13
CA GLY A 180 18.25 -7.72 -2.17
C GLY A 180 17.29 -8.84 -1.73
N SER A 181 16.77 -8.71 -0.52
CA SER A 181 15.84 -9.67 0.08
C SER A 181 14.90 -8.98 1.06
N GLY A 182 13.75 -9.64 1.31
CA GLY A 182 12.77 -9.14 2.28
C GLY A 182 12.13 -7.81 1.89
N MET A 183 12.04 -7.52 0.58
CA MET A 183 11.30 -6.35 0.11
C MET A 183 9.83 -6.52 0.46
N ASN A 184 9.28 -5.56 1.19
CA ASN A 184 7.87 -5.57 1.54
C ASN A 184 7.39 -4.17 1.91
N ALA A 185 6.09 -4.06 2.14
CA ALA A 185 5.46 -2.88 2.70
C ALA A 185 4.31 -3.27 3.63
N PHE A 186 3.85 -2.30 4.40
CA PHE A 186 2.57 -2.40 5.10
C PHE A 186 1.99 -1.02 5.37
N THR A 187 0.68 -0.98 5.48
CA THR A 187 -0.11 0.18 5.87
C THR A 187 -0.82 -0.12 7.17
N SER A 188 -0.89 0.89 8.02
CA SER A 188 -1.60 0.88 9.29
C SER A 188 -2.56 2.07 9.33
N TYR A 189 -3.14 2.33 10.50
CA TYR A 189 -3.96 3.52 10.68
C TYR A 189 -3.15 4.81 10.53
N ASP A 190 -1.89 4.84 11.00
CA ASP A 190 -1.12 6.09 11.14
C ASP A 190 0.01 6.25 10.12
N LEU A 191 0.46 5.15 9.52
CA LEU A 191 1.62 5.14 8.63
C LEU A 191 1.57 4.04 7.58
N THR A 192 2.30 4.29 6.49
CA THR A 192 2.67 3.30 5.47
C THR A 192 4.19 3.21 5.43
N CYS A 193 4.70 1.99 5.47
CA CYS A 193 6.13 1.69 5.52
C CYS A 193 6.54 0.82 4.35
N TYR A 194 7.67 1.12 3.73
CA TYR A 194 8.33 0.28 2.74
C TYR A 194 9.73 -0.03 3.20
N PHE A 195 10.15 -1.28 3.06
CA PHE A 195 11.45 -1.71 3.56
C PHE A 195 12.01 -2.87 2.74
N ILE A 196 13.33 -3.00 2.79
CA ILE A 196 14.09 -4.05 2.13
C ILE A 196 15.45 -4.21 2.83
N THR A 197 16.07 -5.38 2.67
CA THR A 197 17.48 -5.58 3.01
C THR A 197 18.29 -5.77 1.73
N VAL A 198 19.38 -5.02 1.58
CA VAL A 198 20.28 -5.09 0.43
C VAL A 198 21.72 -5.34 0.88
N PRO A 199 22.60 -5.89 0.02
CA PRO A 199 24.03 -5.93 0.29
C PRO A 199 24.59 -4.52 0.52
N SER A 200 25.61 -4.36 1.37
CA SER A 200 26.10 -3.03 1.75
C SER A 200 26.64 -2.21 0.56
N ASN A 201 27.15 -2.87 -0.48
CA ASN A 201 27.55 -2.23 -1.74
C ASN A 201 26.36 -1.86 -2.67
N LYS A 202 25.12 -2.01 -2.23
CA LYS A 202 23.89 -1.68 -2.98
C LYS A 202 23.05 -0.58 -2.32
N LEU A 203 23.60 0.13 -1.33
CA LEU A 203 22.93 1.28 -0.73
C LEU A 203 22.57 2.36 -1.76
N GLU A 204 23.47 2.65 -2.70
CA GLU A 204 23.22 3.62 -3.78
C GLU A 204 22.08 3.17 -4.71
N LEU A 205 22.03 1.88 -5.05
CA LEU A 205 20.91 1.32 -5.81
C LEU A 205 19.58 1.50 -5.08
N TRP A 206 19.56 1.21 -3.77
CA TRP A 206 18.38 1.44 -2.95
C TRP A 206 17.96 2.91 -2.98
N ALA A 207 18.87 3.84 -2.73
CA ALA A 207 18.57 5.27 -2.72
C ALA A 207 18.03 5.76 -4.09
N TRP A 208 18.62 5.28 -5.19
CA TRP A 208 18.17 5.62 -6.54
C TRP A 208 16.76 5.09 -6.83
N MET A 209 16.51 3.81 -6.55
CA MET A 209 15.21 3.18 -6.78
C MET A 209 14.09 3.82 -5.94
N GLU A 210 14.37 4.12 -4.67
CA GLU A 210 13.40 4.76 -3.79
C GLU A 210 13.13 6.21 -4.16
N SER A 211 14.16 6.95 -4.57
CA SER A 211 14.00 8.31 -5.07
C SER A 211 13.13 8.35 -6.34
N ASP A 212 13.39 7.46 -7.30
CA ASP A 212 12.61 7.34 -8.53
C ASP A 212 11.16 6.93 -8.23
N ARG A 213 10.94 5.98 -7.30
CA ARG A 213 9.61 5.57 -6.83
C ARG A 213 8.84 6.72 -6.20
N LEU A 214 9.47 7.53 -5.35
CA LEU A 214 8.82 8.65 -4.66
C LEU A 214 8.50 9.81 -5.61
N ASN A 215 9.32 10.05 -6.64
CA ASN A 215 9.16 11.20 -7.53
C ASN A 215 8.32 10.90 -8.79
N ASP A 216 8.54 9.73 -9.40
CA ASP A 216 8.08 9.40 -10.76
C ASP A 216 7.23 8.13 -10.83
N SER A 217 6.51 7.81 -9.75
CA SER A 217 5.61 6.66 -9.67
C SER A 217 4.60 6.58 -10.82
N VAL A 218 4.37 5.36 -11.32
CA VAL A 218 3.37 5.06 -12.35
C VAL A 218 2.51 3.88 -11.94
N PHE A 219 1.21 4.15 -11.78
CA PHE A 219 0.23 3.19 -11.27
C PHE A 219 -0.32 2.28 -12.39
N ARG A 220 0.51 1.32 -12.82
CA ARG A 220 0.14 0.31 -13.83
C ARG A 220 -0.70 -0.80 -13.22
N GLU A 221 -1.47 -1.49 -14.05
CA GLU A 221 -2.27 -2.65 -13.61
C GLU A 221 -3.32 -2.34 -12.52
N PHE A 222 -3.75 -1.09 -12.40
CA PHE A 222 -4.71 -0.59 -11.39
C PHE A 222 -5.88 -1.55 -11.11
N TYR A 223 -6.62 -1.98 -12.13
CA TYR A 223 -7.78 -2.84 -11.93
C TYR A 223 -7.41 -4.25 -11.46
N SER A 224 -6.33 -4.80 -12.01
CA SER A 224 -5.83 -6.11 -11.58
C SER A 224 -5.37 -6.07 -10.13
N GLU A 225 -4.73 -4.98 -9.71
CA GLU A 225 -4.26 -4.83 -8.33
C GLU A 225 -5.41 -4.57 -7.35
N ARG A 226 -6.42 -3.80 -7.76
CA ARG A 226 -7.64 -3.62 -6.96
C ARG A 226 -8.32 -4.97 -6.69
N ASP A 227 -8.39 -5.83 -7.71
CA ASP A 227 -8.97 -7.17 -7.54
C ASP A 227 -8.12 -8.03 -6.59
N VAL A 228 -6.78 -7.87 -6.58
CA VAL A 228 -5.90 -8.51 -5.57
C VAL A 228 -6.20 -8.02 -4.16
N VAL A 229 -6.41 -6.71 -3.95
CA VAL A 229 -6.80 -6.16 -2.64
C VAL A 229 -8.16 -6.70 -2.17
N HIS A 230 -9.11 -6.90 -3.08
CA HIS A 230 -10.36 -7.57 -2.74
C HIS A 230 -10.16 -9.03 -2.29
N GLU A 231 -9.26 -9.78 -2.92
CA GLU A 231 -8.93 -11.14 -2.45
C GLU A 231 -8.23 -11.12 -1.10
N GLU A 232 -7.36 -10.14 -0.86
CA GLU A 232 -6.74 -9.97 0.46
C GLU A 232 -7.79 -9.72 1.54
N ARG A 233 -8.78 -8.86 1.26
CA ARG A 233 -9.89 -8.60 2.18
C ARG A 233 -10.66 -9.87 2.48
N ARG A 234 -10.97 -10.67 1.46
CA ARG A 234 -11.65 -11.95 1.64
C ARG A 234 -10.88 -12.85 2.57
N LEU A 235 -9.56 -12.92 2.42
CA LEU A 235 -8.70 -13.77 3.25
C LEU A 235 -8.57 -13.25 4.68
N ARG A 236 -8.29 -11.94 4.87
CA ARG A 236 -7.93 -11.36 6.18
C ARG A 236 -9.14 -10.96 7.02
N THR A 237 -10.16 -10.37 6.40
CA THR A 237 -11.33 -9.81 7.09
C THR A 237 -12.55 -10.71 6.96
N ASP A 238 -12.94 -11.05 5.73
CA ASP A 238 -14.27 -11.65 5.53
C ASP A 238 -14.29 -13.15 5.89
N SER A 239 -13.15 -13.85 5.81
CA SER A 239 -13.06 -15.28 6.14
C SER A 239 -12.73 -15.57 7.61
N THR A 240 -12.52 -14.54 8.44
CA THR A 240 -12.15 -14.71 9.85
C THR A 240 -13.22 -14.12 10.77
N PRO A 241 -13.72 -14.87 11.78
CA PRO A 241 -14.69 -14.33 12.75
C PRO A 241 -14.14 -13.10 13.50
N THR A 242 -12.84 -13.13 13.82
CA THR A 242 -12.15 -12.03 14.49
C THR A 242 -11.99 -10.80 13.60
N GLY A 243 -11.71 -10.97 12.30
CA GLY A 243 -11.59 -9.86 11.34
C GLY A 243 -12.91 -9.10 11.20
N ARG A 244 -14.02 -9.81 10.95
CA ARG A 244 -15.36 -9.20 10.90
C ARG A 244 -15.74 -8.51 12.21
N PHE A 245 -15.49 -9.17 13.34
CA PHE A 245 -15.79 -8.59 14.65
C PHE A 245 -14.99 -7.30 14.88
N GLN A 246 -13.67 -7.32 14.64
CA GLN A 246 -12.80 -6.19 14.89
C GLN A 246 -13.13 -4.99 13.99
N GLU A 247 -13.40 -5.24 12.70
CA GLU A 247 -13.82 -4.19 11.75
C GLU A 247 -15.09 -3.50 12.22
N GLN A 248 -16.14 -4.27 12.54
CA GLN A 248 -17.42 -3.72 13.01
C GLN A 248 -17.28 -3.02 14.36
N PHE A 249 -16.54 -3.62 15.30
CA PHE A 249 -16.28 -3.01 16.60
C PHE A 249 -15.56 -1.66 16.45
N ASN A 250 -14.48 -1.59 15.68
CA ASN A 250 -13.73 -0.35 15.46
C ASN A 250 -14.57 0.71 14.77
N SER A 251 -15.35 0.33 13.75
CA SER A 251 -16.21 1.25 13.01
C SER A 251 -17.28 1.90 13.91
N MET A 252 -17.81 1.17 14.88
CA MET A 252 -18.77 1.69 15.87
C MET A 252 -18.10 2.46 17.01
N PHE A 253 -17.00 1.94 17.55
CA PHE A 253 -16.32 2.52 18.71
C PHE A 253 -15.64 3.85 18.38
N TRP A 254 -15.04 3.94 17.19
CA TRP A 254 -14.28 5.11 16.73
C TRP A 254 -15.09 6.03 15.82
N ALA A 255 -16.43 5.98 15.86
CA ALA A 255 -17.31 6.63 14.89
C ALA A 255 -17.04 8.13 14.63
N SER A 256 -16.44 8.85 15.59
CA SER A 256 -16.10 10.28 15.47
C SER A 256 -14.64 10.56 15.08
N CYS A 257 -13.81 9.54 14.82
CA CYS A 257 -12.42 9.71 14.43
C CYS A 257 -12.03 8.80 13.25
N GLY A 258 -10.90 9.12 12.60
CA GLY A 258 -10.45 8.39 11.41
C GLY A 258 -10.11 6.91 11.66
N TYR A 259 -9.97 6.48 12.93
CA TYR A 259 -9.75 5.06 13.26
C TYR A 259 -11.00 4.19 13.03
N ALA A 260 -12.15 4.79 12.70
CA ALA A 260 -13.31 4.06 12.20
C ALA A 260 -13.07 3.48 10.79
N TRP A 261 -12.09 3.98 10.05
CA TRP A 261 -11.83 3.54 8.68
C TRP A 261 -10.95 2.28 8.69
N PRO A 262 -11.44 1.13 8.18
CA PRO A 262 -10.63 -0.07 8.11
C PRO A 262 -9.45 0.16 7.17
N VAL A 263 -8.26 -0.31 7.56
CA VAL A 263 -7.04 -0.17 6.77
C VAL A 263 -7.19 -0.71 5.34
N ILE A 264 -7.91 -1.82 5.19
CA ILE A 264 -8.15 -2.45 3.89
C ILE A 264 -9.25 -1.76 3.06
N GLY A 265 -10.00 -0.84 3.65
CA GLY A 265 -11.12 -0.14 3.02
C GLY A 265 -12.42 -0.92 2.93
N TRP A 266 -13.50 -0.22 2.62
CA TRP A 266 -14.81 -0.79 2.35
C TRP A 266 -14.91 -1.23 0.88
N PRO A 267 -15.53 -2.38 0.55
CA PRO A 267 -15.68 -2.80 -0.84
C PRO A 267 -16.48 -1.85 -1.74
N SER A 268 -17.29 -0.97 -1.13
CA SER A 268 -18.11 0.02 -1.83
C SER A 268 -17.36 1.30 -2.20
N ASP A 269 -16.20 1.53 -1.58
CA ASP A 269 -15.36 2.73 -1.76
C ASP A 269 -14.22 2.45 -2.76
#